data_AF-A0A533MMX1-F1
#
_entry.id   AF-A0A533MMX1-F1
#
_cell.length_a   1.000
_cell.length_b   1.000
_cell.length_c   1.000
_cell.angle_alpha   90.00
_cell.angle_beta   90.00
_cell.angle_gamma   90.00
#
_symmetry.space_group_name_H-M   'P 1'
#
loop_
_entity.id
_entity.type
_entity.pdbx_description
1 polymer ?
#
loop_
_entity_poly.entity_id
_entity_poly.type
_entity_poly.pdbx_seq_one_letter_code
_entity_poly.pdbx_strand_id
1 'polypeptide(L)'
;MCYTKALWKQNQFPDINIGEDTRFVWNVPEAHITRLHDNHFYVAIVHDGNTSAKGTGDRYWHTIDITRIQAILGEDCAFYAGLPE
;
A
#
# COMPACT_ATOMS: atom_id res chain seq x y z
N MET A 1 1.47 -1.03 6.74
CA MET A 1 2.60 -1.68 7.44
C MET A 1 2.43 -1.49 8.93
N CYS A 2 2.58 -2.53 9.74
CA CYS A 2 2.51 -2.42 11.20
C CYS A 2 3.88 -2.77 11.80
N TYR A 3 4.37 -1.94 12.70
CA TYR A 3 5.68 -2.13 13.35
C TYR A 3 5.62 -1.66 14.80
N THR A 4 6.53 -2.17 15.63
CA THR A 4 6.63 -1.75 17.03
C THR A 4 7.28 -0.37 17.13
N LYS A 5 6.91 0.39 18.16
CA LYS A 5 7.54 1.68 18.46
C LYS A 5 9.05 1.53 18.72
N ALA A 6 9.48 0.40 19.28
CA ALA A 6 10.89 0.11 19.53
C ALA A 6 11.69 -0.01 18.22
N LEU A 7 11.15 -0.73 17.22
CA LEU A 7 11.76 -0.84 15.90
C LEU A 7 11.91 0.54 15.25
N TRP A 8 10.85 1.35 15.26
CA TRP A 8 10.88 2.69 14.70
C TRP A 8 11.90 3.60 15.36
N LYS A 9 12.07 3.54 16.69
CA LYS A 9 13.08 4.33 17.40
C LYS A 9 14.51 3.98 16.98
N GLN A 10 14.76 2.74 16.55
CA GLN A 10 16.09 2.27 16.13
C GLN A 10 16.34 2.47 14.63
N ASN A 11 15.29 2.48 13.82
CA ASN A 11 15.34 2.63 12.38
C ASN A 11 14.21 3.57 11.94
N GLN A 12 14.45 4.88 12.00
CA GLN A 12 13.45 5.88 11.60
C GLN A 12 13.38 6.00 10.08
N PHE A 13 12.26 6.55 9.57
CA PHE A 13 12.17 6.90 8.16
C PHE A 13 13.21 7.97 7.82
N PRO A 14 13.94 7.83 6.70
CA PRO A 14 14.82 8.88 6.21
C PRO A 14 14.00 10.09 5.74
N ASP A 15 14.53 11.29 5.93
CA ASP A 15 13.94 12.53 5.43
C ASP A 15 14.22 12.68 3.92
N ILE A 16 13.40 12.00 3.11
CA ILE A 16 13.45 12.01 1.64
C ILE A 16 12.02 12.01 1.08
N ASN A 17 11.86 12.49 -0.15
CA ASN A 17 10.53 12.66 -0.77
C ASN A 17 9.97 11.40 -1.44
N ILE A 18 10.82 10.41 -1.75
CA ILE A 18 10.42 9.21 -2.51
C ILE A 18 11.14 8.00 -1.94
N GLY A 19 10.37 6.98 -1.58
CA GLY A 19 10.86 5.67 -1.18
C GLY A 19 11.37 5.61 0.26
N GLU A 20 10.93 6.53 1.13
CA GLU A 20 11.25 6.45 2.56
C GLU A 20 10.74 5.14 3.18
N ASP A 21 9.58 4.66 2.71
CA ASP A 21 8.96 3.41 3.13
C ASP A 21 9.79 2.18 2.76
N THR A 22 10.28 2.14 1.53
CA THR A 22 11.10 1.06 0.98
C THR A 22 12.42 0.98 1.73
N ARG A 23 13.06 2.14 1.98
CA ARG A 23 14.29 2.20 2.76
C ARG A 23 14.07 1.79 4.21
N PHE A 24 12.98 2.21 4.83
CA PHE A 24 12.62 1.78 6.19
C PHE A 24 12.54 0.25 6.26
N VAL A 25 11.82 -0.39 5.33
CA VAL A 25 11.66 -1.86 5.31
C VAL A 25 12.98 -2.57 5.04
N TRP A 26 13.76 -2.11 4.05
CA TRP A 26 15.02 -2.77 3.66
C TRP A 26 16.13 -2.63 4.69
N ASN A 27 16.04 -1.65 5.60
CA ASN A 27 16.96 -1.51 6.73
C ASN A 27 16.63 -2.45 7.91
N VAL A 28 15.53 -3.21 7.83
CA VAL A 28 15.15 -4.20 8.86
C VAL A 28 15.63 -5.59 8.43
N PRO A 29 16.27 -6.37 9.32
CA PRO A 29 16.62 -7.76 9.01
C PRO A 29 15.39 -8.57 8.59
N GLU A 30 15.49 -9.33 7.49
CA GLU A 30 14.38 -10.12 6.94
C GLU A 30 13.74 -11.06 7.98
N ALA A 31 14.56 -11.61 8.89
CA ALA A 31 14.09 -12.47 10.00
C ALA A 31 13.08 -11.78 10.94
N HIS A 32 12.97 -10.45 10.90
CA HIS A 32 12.02 -9.67 11.71
C HIS A 32 10.81 -9.20 10.90
N ILE A 33 10.69 -9.59 9.63
CA ILE A 33 9.60 -9.20 8.75
C ILE A 33 8.67 -10.39 8.56
N THR A 34 7.39 -10.21 8.92
CA THR A 34 6.35 -11.20 8.65
C THR A 34 5.45 -10.71 7.53
N ARG A 35 5.41 -11.47 6.42
CA ARG A 35 4.46 -11.23 5.33
C ARG A 35 3.08 -11.74 5.74
N LEU A 36 2.07 -10.89 5.64
CA LEU A 36 0.67 -11.33 5.69
C LEU A 36 0.28 -11.88 4.31
N HIS A 37 -0.13 -13.15 4.28
CA HIS A 37 -0.57 -13.81 3.05
C HIS A 37 -1.99 -13.41 2.66
N ASP A 38 -2.85 -13.21 3.65
CA ASP A 38 -4.14 -12.57 3.47
C ASP A 38 -3.92 -11.09 3.15
N ASN A 39 -4.56 -10.61 2.10
CA ASN A 39 -4.54 -9.20 1.70
C ASN A 39 -5.94 -8.61 1.54
N HIS A 40 -6.98 -9.31 2.02
CA HIS A 40 -8.38 -8.90 1.96
C HIS A 40 -8.77 -7.90 3.05
N PHE A 41 -7.85 -6.99 3.39
CA PHE A 41 -8.05 -5.97 4.43
C PHE A 41 -7.62 -4.57 3.99
N TYR A 42 -7.09 -4.42 2.77
CA TYR A 42 -6.52 -3.16 2.30
C TYR A 42 -6.75 -2.96 0.80
N VAL A 43 -7.24 -1.78 0.42
CA VAL A 43 -7.39 -1.31 -0.96
C VAL A 43 -6.65 0.02 -1.07
N ALA A 44 -5.80 0.15 -2.10
CA ALA A 44 -5.15 1.41 -2.44
C ALA A 44 -5.72 1.94 -3.75
N ILE A 45 -5.91 3.26 -3.83
CA ILE A 45 -6.46 3.94 -5.01
C ILE A 45 -5.33 4.67 -5.71
N VAL A 46 -5.29 4.53 -7.04
CA VAL A 46 -4.41 5.31 -7.92
C VAL A 46 -5.26 6.43 -8.52
N HIS A 47 -4.77 7.67 -8.44
CA HIS A 47 -5.43 8.87 -8.98
C HIS A 47 -4.39 9.81 -9.61
N ASP A 48 -4.83 10.78 -10.40
CA ASP A 48 -3.95 11.68 -11.16
C ASP A 48 -3.02 12.55 -10.30
N GLY A 49 -3.39 12.76 -9.03
CA GLY A 49 -2.59 13.49 -8.05
C GLY A 49 -1.46 12.70 -7.39
N ASN A 50 -1.27 11.41 -7.73
CA ASN A 50 -0.18 10.63 -7.14
C ASN A 50 1.20 11.18 -7.55
N THR A 51 2.10 11.37 -6.57
CA THR A 51 3.49 11.84 -6.78
C THR A 51 4.25 11.03 -7.83
N SER A 52 3.89 9.75 -7.98
CA SER A 52 4.41 8.86 -9.01
C SER A 52 3.26 8.20 -9.74
N ALA A 53 3.11 8.52 -11.02
CA ALA A 53 2.15 7.88 -11.91
C ALA A 53 2.40 6.36 -11.94
N LYS A 54 1.32 5.57 -11.84
CA LYS A 54 1.39 4.11 -11.91
C LYS A 54 0.98 3.67 -13.30
N GLY A 55 1.94 3.15 -14.08
CA GLY A 55 1.64 2.46 -15.32
C GLY A 55 1.06 1.09 -15.03
N THR A 56 -0.13 0.79 -15.55
CA THR A 56 -0.86 -0.47 -15.29
C THR A 56 -0.74 -1.49 -16.43
N GLY A 57 0.13 -1.23 -17.41
CA GLY A 57 0.28 -2.07 -18.61
C GLY A 57 1.33 -3.18 -18.51
N ASP A 58 2.04 -3.30 -17.39
CA ASP A 58 3.06 -4.33 -17.20
C ASP A 58 2.50 -5.63 -16.61
N ARG A 59 3.35 -6.68 -16.56
CA ARG A 59 2.97 -8.03 -16.13
C ARG A 59 2.56 -8.16 -14.67
N TYR A 60 2.83 -7.17 -13.82
CA TYR A 60 2.49 -7.18 -12.40
C TYR A 60 1.10 -6.61 -12.13
N TRP A 61 0.43 -6.08 -13.15
CA TRP A 61 -0.95 -5.64 -13.08
C TRP A 61 -1.88 -6.69 -13.67
N HIS A 62 -2.97 -6.96 -12.96
CA HIS A 62 -3.97 -7.92 -13.35
C HIS A 62 -5.35 -7.30 -13.22
N THR A 63 -6.19 -7.49 -14.23
CA THR A 63 -7.61 -7.21 -14.10
C THR A 63 -8.23 -8.17 -13.10
N ILE A 64 -8.98 -7.64 -12.15
CA ILE A 64 -9.68 -8.40 -11.12
C ILE A 64 -11.16 -8.00 -11.12
N ASP A 65 -12.00 -8.89 -10.60
CA ASP A 65 -13.42 -8.58 -10.41
C ASP A 65 -13.58 -7.49 -9.35
N ILE A 66 -14.33 -6.43 -9.71
CA ILE A 66 -14.63 -5.30 -8.83
C ILE A 66 -15.39 -5.73 -7.57
N THR A 67 -16.16 -6.82 -7.62
CA THR A 67 -16.88 -7.36 -6.46
C THR A 67 -15.93 -7.75 -5.32
N ARG A 68 -14.71 -8.18 -5.65
CA ARG A 68 -13.67 -8.47 -4.65
C ARG A 68 -13.22 -7.20 -3.92
N ILE A 69 -13.10 -6.09 -4.63
CA ILE A 69 -12.76 -4.79 -4.04
C ILE A 69 -13.93 -4.26 -3.21
N GLN A 70 -15.15 -4.42 -3.71
CA GLN A 70 -16.35 -4.02 -2.99
C GLN A 70 -16.53 -4.79 -1.67
N ALA A 71 -16.20 -6.07 -1.65
CA ALA A 71 -16.25 -6.87 -0.43
C ALA A 71 -15.27 -6.39 0.66
N ILE A 72 -14.11 -5.82 0.27
CA ILE A 72 -13.13 -5.27 1.22
C ILE A 72 -13.57 -3.88 1.71
N LEU A 73 -14.08 -3.03 0.81
CA LEU A 73 -14.50 -1.67 1.13
C LEU A 73 -15.85 -1.60 1.88
N GLY A 74 -16.76 -2.55 1.62
CA GLY A 74 -18.08 -2.56 2.26
C GLY A 74 -18.89 -1.30 1.98
N GLU A 75 -19.39 -0.65 3.03
CA GLU A 75 -20.23 0.56 2.92
C GLU A 75 -19.44 1.76 2.34
N ASP A 76 -18.12 1.78 2.51
CA ASP A 76 -17.26 2.86 2.00
C ASP A 76 -17.15 2.86 0.47
N CYS A 77 -17.62 1.80 -0.21
CA CYS A 77 -17.69 1.75 -1.67
C CYS A 77 -18.34 2.99 -2.28
N ALA A 78 -19.45 3.45 -1.69
CA ALA A 78 -20.20 4.58 -2.24
C ALA A 78 -19.38 5.88 -2.21
N PHE A 79 -18.56 6.06 -1.18
CA PHE A 79 -17.66 7.21 -1.06
C PHE A 79 -16.58 7.16 -2.15
N TYR A 80 -15.90 6.01 -2.30
CA TYR A 80 -14.78 5.88 -3.23
C TYR A 80 -15.20 5.83 -4.70
N ALA A 81 -16.41 5.37 -5.01
CA ALA A 81 -16.95 5.39 -6.37
C ALA A 81 -17.21 6.81 -6.91
N GLY A 82 -17.32 7.81 -6.04
CA GLY A 82 -17.52 9.22 -6.40
C GLY A 82 -16.23 10.03 -6.52
N LEU A 83 -15.06 9.40 -6.38
CA LEU A 83 -13.80 10.12 -6.54
C LEU A 83 -13.61 10.55 -8.00
N PRO A 84 -13.21 11.82 -8.26
CA PRO A 84 -12.81 12.24 -9.59
C PRO A 84 -11.56 11.44 -10.04
N GLU A 85 -11.51 11.13 -11.34
CA GLU A 85 -10.32 10.53 -11.98
C GLU A 85 -9.09 11.44 -11.84
#